data_AF-A0A5A7MM83-F1
#
_entry.id   AF-A0A5A7MM83-F1
#
_cell.length_a   1.000
_cell.length_b   1.000
_cell.length_c   1.000
_cell.angle_alpha   90.00
_cell.angle_beta   90.00
_cell.angle_gamma   90.00
#
_symmetry.space_group_name_H-M   'P 1'
#
loop_
_entity.id
_entity.type
_entity.pdbx_description
1 polymer ?
#
loop_
_entity_poly.entity_id
_entity_poly.type
_entity_poly.pdbx_seq_one_letter_code
_entity_poly.pdbx_strand_id
1 'polypeptide(L)'
;MAANQDVTPEERAAREQRKAERAAAKAKEEQEDAAKNAARDNEIKEMVWVEKGKDAVKARLKDPDSAKFREVYFFRGKDNIPMTCGQVNSKNSFGGFSGFQHFVSGGSAELTFLEKEVKDFHKAWNRYCTN
;
A
#
# COMPACT_ATOMS: atom_id res chain seq x y z
N MET A 1 -56.10 -33.36 6.37
CA MET A 1 -56.53 -32.21 7.19
C MET A 1 -55.29 -31.38 7.47
N ALA A 2 -55.09 -30.29 6.73
CA ALA A 2 -53.91 -29.43 6.89
C ALA A 2 -54.20 -28.39 7.98
N ALA A 3 -53.42 -28.42 9.06
CA ALA A 3 -53.52 -27.43 10.13
C ALA A 3 -52.99 -26.08 9.63
N ASN A 4 -53.88 -25.18 9.24
CA ASN A 4 -53.56 -23.76 9.11
C ASN A 4 -53.43 -23.21 10.52
N GLN A 5 -52.20 -23.11 11.01
CA GLN A 5 -51.91 -22.43 12.26
C GLN A 5 -52.14 -20.93 12.05
N ASP A 6 -53.14 -20.38 12.73
CA ASP A 6 -53.36 -18.94 12.84
C ASP A 6 -52.18 -18.32 13.61
N VAL A 7 -51.14 -17.93 12.88
CA VAL A 7 -49.98 -17.21 13.43
C VAL A 7 -50.48 -15.88 13.99
N THR A 8 -50.23 -15.64 15.28
CA THR A 8 -50.68 -14.42 15.95
C THR A 8 -50.03 -13.17 15.34
N PRO A 9 -50.67 -12.00 15.42
CA PRO A 9 -50.07 -10.74 14.97
C PRO A 9 -48.70 -10.47 15.62
N GLU A 10 -48.52 -10.89 16.86
CA GLU A 10 -47.26 -10.76 17.62
C GLU A 10 -46.15 -11.65 17.04
N GLU A 11 -46.45 -12.92 16.72
CA GLU A 11 -45.49 -13.83 16.08
C GLU A 11 -45.10 -13.36 14.67
N ARG A 12 -46.04 -12.75 13.94
CA ARG A 12 -45.78 -12.13 12.64
C ARG A 12 -44.85 -10.94 12.77
N ALA A 13 -45.12 -10.02 13.71
CA ALA A 13 -44.26 -8.87 14.00
C ALA A 13 -42.86 -9.30 14.42
N ALA A 14 -42.74 -10.32 15.29
CA ALA A 14 -41.47 -10.86 15.72
C ALA A 14 -40.68 -11.53 14.57
N ARG A 15 -41.36 -12.19 13.62
CA ARG A 15 -40.72 -12.77 12.42
C ARG A 15 -40.23 -11.68 11.47
N GLU A 16 -41.00 -10.60 11.30
CA GLU A 16 -40.62 -9.45 10.49
C GLU A 16 -39.43 -8.72 11.10
N GLN A 17 -39.43 -8.50 12.41
CA GLN A 17 -38.31 -7.91 13.13
C GLN A 17 -37.04 -8.78 12.99
N ARG A 18 -37.13 -10.10 13.23
CA ARG A 18 -35.99 -11.02 13.02
C ARG A 18 -35.48 -11.01 11.58
N LYS A 19 -36.38 -10.87 10.59
CA LYS A 19 -36.00 -10.77 9.19
C LYS A 19 -35.28 -9.44 8.91
N ALA A 20 -35.77 -8.34 9.47
CA ALA A 20 -35.14 -7.03 9.35
C ALA A 20 -33.76 -7.00 10.03
N GLU A 21 -33.62 -7.56 11.23
CA GLU A 21 -32.35 -7.67 11.95
C GLU A 21 -31.33 -8.54 11.19
N ARG A 22 -31.76 -9.69 10.64
CA ARG A 22 -30.89 -10.54 9.79
C ARG A 22 -30.48 -9.85 8.50
N ALA A 23 -31.39 -9.11 7.87
CA ALA A 23 -31.08 -8.33 6.68
C ALA A 23 -30.08 -7.20 7.00
N ALA A 24 -30.26 -6.51 8.13
CA ALA A 24 -29.34 -5.48 8.59
C ALA A 24 -27.96 -6.06 8.94
N ALA A 25 -27.90 -7.24 9.57
CA ALA A 25 -26.64 -7.92 9.88
C ALA A 25 -25.89 -8.33 8.60
N LYS A 26 -26.58 -8.94 7.63
CA LYS A 26 -26.00 -9.31 6.32
C LYS A 26 -25.47 -8.09 5.57
N ALA A 27 -26.22 -6.98 5.58
CA ALA A 27 -25.78 -5.75 4.93
C ALA A 27 -24.53 -5.15 5.59
N LYS A 28 -24.40 -5.23 6.92
CA LYS A 28 -23.19 -4.79 7.64
C LYS A 28 -21.99 -5.68 7.31
N GLU A 29 -22.17 -7.01 7.32
CA GLU A 29 -21.13 -7.97 6.96
C GLU A 29 -20.61 -7.75 5.53
N GLU A 30 -21.52 -7.57 4.56
CA GLU A 30 -21.16 -7.28 3.17
C GLU A 30 -20.41 -5.94 3.03
N GLN A 31 -20.77 -4.92 3.80
CA GLN A 31 -20.05 -3.64 3.83
C GLN A 31 -18.65 -3.78 4.43
N GLU A 32 -18.51 -4.52 5.53
CA GLU A 32 -17.22 -4.79 6.15
C GLU A 32 -16.29 -5.58 5.22
N ASP A 33 -16.81 -6.59 4.53
CA ASP A 33 -16.02 -7.38 3.59
C ASP A 33 -15.62 -6.58 2.36
N ALA A 34 -16.50 -5.73 1.83
CA ALA A 34 -16.14 -4.80 0.76
C ALA A 34 -15.02 -3.84 1.20
N ALA A 35 -15.08 -3.31 2.42
CA ALA A 35 -14.04 -2.43 2.97
C ALA A 35 -12.70 -3.16 3.16
N LYS A 36 -12.72 -4.40 3.67
CA LYS A 36 -11.50 -5.24 3.80
C LYS A 36 -10.89 -5.55 2.44
N ASN A 37 -11.70 -5.92 1.45
CA ASN A 37 -11.23 -6.19 0.10
C ASN A 37 -10.60 -4.94 -0.54
N ALA A 38 -11.24 -3.78 -0.41
CA ALA A 38 -10.68 -2.52 -0.90
C ALA A 38 -9.35 -2.15 -0.20
N ALA A 39 -9.26 -2.35 1.12
CA ALA A 39 -8.01 -2.13 1.86
C ALA A 39 -6.90 -3.08 1.39
N ARG A 40 -7.22 -4.36 1.18
CA ARG A 40 -6.27 -5.36 0.67
C ARG A 40 -5.79 -5.03 -0.75
N ASP A 41 -6.69 -4.62 -1.63
CA ASP A 41 -6.35 -4.19 -2.99
C ASP A 41 -5.41 -2.97 -2.98
N ASN A 42 -5.64 -2.03 -2.06
CA ASN A 42 -4.76 -0.87 -1.90
C ASN A 42 -3.38 -1.29 -1.38
N GLU A 43 -3.30 -2.14 -0.36
CA GLU A 43 -2.04 -2.69 0.14
C GLU A 43 -1.25 -3.40 -0.98
N ILE A 44 -1.92 -4.20 -1.81
CA ILE A 44 -1.30 -4.86 -2.97
C ILE A 44 -0.74 -3.83 -3.96
N LYS A 45 -1.50 -2.77 -4.28
CA LYS A 45 -1.02 -1.70 -5.18
C LYS A 45 0.20 -0.99 -4.61
N GLU A 46 0.24 -0.73 -3.30
CA GLU A 46 1.39 -0.11 -2.64
C GLU A 46 2.62 -1.02 -2.67
N MET A 47 2.47 -2.31 -2.40
CA MET A 47 3.55 -3.29 -2.53
C MET A 47 4.10 -3.35 -3.96
N VAL A 48 3.22 -3.39 -4.97
CA VAL A 48 3.62 -3.37 -6.39
C VAL A 48 4.38 -2.08 -6.72
N TRP A 49 3.95 -0.95 -6.17
CA TRP A 49 4.65 0.34 -6.35
C TRP A 49 6.04 0.35 -5.72
N VAL A 50 6.18 -0.25 -4.54
CA VAL A 50 7.48 -0.41 -3.87
C VAL A 50 8.44 -1.21 -4.73
N GLU A 51 8.01 -2.34 -5.29
CA GLU A 51 8.86 -3.17 -6.17
C GLU A 51 9.26 -2.41 -7.44
N LYS A 52 8.32 -1.72 -8.08
CA LYS A 52 8.61 -0.86 -9.23
C LYS A 52 9.64 0.22 -8.89
N GLY A 53 9.54 0.82 -7.70
CA GLY A 53 10.52 1.79 -7.20
C GLY A 53 11.90 1.18 -6.98
N LYS A 54 11.99 -0.03 -6.42
CA LYS A 54 13.27 -0.76 -6.27
C LYS A 54 13.91 -1.04 -7.63
N ASP A 55 13.14 -1.46 -8.61
CA ASP A 55 13.66 -1.73 -9.96
C ASP A 55 14.15 -0.44 -10.64
N ALA A 56 13.45 0.67 -10.46
CA ALA A 56 13.89 1.98 -10.91
C ALA A 56 15.20 2.43 -10.22
N VAL A 57 15.35 2.16 -8.92
CA VAL A 57 16.61 2.38 -8.20
C VAL A 57 17.72 1.51 -8.76
N LYS A 58 17.48 0.21 -8.96
CA LYS A 58 18.48 -0.71 -9.54
C LYS A 58 19.00 -0.20 -10.88
N ALA A 59 18.14 0.30 -11.74
CA ALA A 59 18.52 0.88 -13.04
C ALA A 59 19.46 2.09 -12.93
N ARG A 60 19.55 2.74 -11.77
CA ARG A 60 20.47 3.87 -11.50
C ARG A 60 21.82 3.44 -10.95
N LEU A 61 21.93 2.22 -10.40
CA LEU A 61 23.14 1.77 -9.71
C LEU A 61 24.23 1.33 -10.70
N LYS A 62 25.49 1.40 -10.25
CA LYS A 62 26.63 0.89 -11.02
C LYS A 62 26.64 -0.64 -11.13
N ASP A 63 26.17 -1.31 -10.08
CA ASP A 63 25.99 -2.76 -10.02
C ASP A 63 24.58 -3.06 -9.48
N PRO A 64 23.58 -3.20 -10.38
CA PRO A 64 22.19 -3.45 -10.01
C PRO A 64 21.98 -4.75 -9.23
N ASP A 65 22.72 -5.80 -9.56
CA ASP A 65 22.56 -7.14 -8.97
C ASP A 65 23.09 -7.20 -7.53
N SER A 66 24.02 -6.32 -7.18
CA SER A 66 24.53 -6.19 -5.81
C SER A 66 23.61 -5.40 -4.86
N ALA A 67 22.49 -4.88 -5.35
CA ALA A 67 21.64 -3.95 -4.60
C ALA A 67 21.05 -4.60 -3.33
N LYS A 68 21.28 -3.94 -2.19
CA LYS A 68 20.69 -4.28 -0.90
C LYS A 68 19.82 -3.13 -0.44
N PHE A 69 18.56 -3.44 -0.17
CA PHE A 69 17.55 -2.48 0.26
C PHE A 69 17.23 -2.65 1.74
N ARG A 70 16.93 -1.54 2.42
CA ARG A 70 16.37 -1.55 3.78
C ARG A 70 15.42 -0.36 3.97
N GLU A 71 14.51 -0.49 4.94
CA GLU A 71 13.56 0.56 5.30
C GLU A 71 12.82 1.11 4.08
N VAL A 72 12.39 0.21 3.18
CA VAL A 72 11.69 0.59 1.96
C VAL A 72 10.19 0.61 2.22
N TYR A 73 9.55 1.72 1.89
CA TYR A 73 8.12 1.91 2.07
C TYR A 73 7.51 2.73 0.93
N PHE A 74 6.21 2.52 0.75
CA PHE A 74 5.37 3.39 -0.06
C PHE A 74 5.02 4.64 0.74
N PHE A 75 5.09 5.80 0.12
CA PHE A 75 4.59 7.03 0.70
C PHE A 75 3.83 7.86 -0.33
N ARG A 76 2.74 8.47 0.13
CA ARG A 76 1.95 9.41 -0.66
C ARG A 76 1.53 10.55 0.25
N GLY A 77 2.30 11.64 0.19
CA GLY A 77 2.06 12.84 0.99
C GLY A 77 0.94 13.72 0.44
N LYS A 78 0.90 14.98 0.90
CA LYS A 78 -0.12 15.98 0.54
C LYS A 78 -0.25 16.24 -0.96
N ASP A 79 0.85 16.10 -1.69
CA ASP A 79 0.88 16.29 -3.14
C ASP A 79 0.19 15.14 -3.90
N ASN A 80 -0.23 14.07 -3.21
CA ASN A 80 -0.88 12.89 -3.77
C ASN A 80 0.00 12.13 -4.81
N ILE A 81 1.31 12.37 -4.78
CA ILE A 81 2.29 11.73 -5.66
C ILE A 81 2.79 10.44 -4.99
N PRO A 82 2.63 9.26 -5.63
CA PRO A 82 3.13 8.00 -5.08
C PRO A 82 4.65 7.88 -5.23
N MET A 83 5.32 7.65 -4.11
CA MET A 83 6.77 7.56 -4.04
C MET A 83 7.19 6.29 -3.29
N THR A 84 8.29 5.71 -3.73
CA THR A 84 9.00 4.66 -3.01
C THR A 84 10.22 5.29 -2.37
N CYS A 85 10.29 5.23 -1.05
CA CYS A 85 11.35 5.81 -0.24
C CYS A 85 12.08 4.70 0.50
N GLY A 86 13.36 4.91 0.79
CA GLY A 86 14.12 3.98 1.63
C GLY A 86 15.61 4.16 1.45
N GLN A 87 16.36 3.11 1.78
CA GLN A 87 17.82 3.11 1.66
C GLN A 87 18.32 1.97 0.78
N VAL A 88 19.37 2.24 0.01
CA VAL A 88 20.02 1.29 -0.88
C VAL A 88 21.53 1.30 -0.70
N ASN A 89 22.16 0.14 -0.82
CA ASN A 89 23.60 -0.01 -0.90
C ASN A 89 23.95 -0.95 -2.07
N SER A 90 24.97 -0.61 -2.84
CA SER A 90 25.45 -1.41 -3.98
C SER A 90 26.95 -1.30 -4.11
N LYS A 91 27.55 -2.19 -4.90
CA LYS A 91 28.95 -2.06 -5.30
C LYS A 91 29.13 -0.83 -6.20
N ASN A 92 30.24 -0.13 -5.98
CA ASN A 92 30.70 0.95 -6.85
C ASN A 92 31.60 0.40 -7.97
N SER A 93 32.14 1.28 -8.82
CA SER A 93 33.03 0.89 -9.93
C SER A 93 34.34 0.21 -9.50
N PHE A 94 34.69 0.24 -8.22
CA PHE A 94 35.84 -0.46 -7.64
C PHE A 94 35.46 -1.82 -7.00
N GLY A 95 34.19 -2.24 -7.12
CA GLY A 95 33.69 -3.53 -6.60
C GLY A 95 33.34 -3.53 -5.11
N GLY A 96 33.47 -2.40 -4.41
CA GLY A 96 33.21 -2.27 -2.98
C GLY A 96 31.88 -1.60 -2.65
N PHE A 97 31.30 -1.91 -1.49
CA PHE A 97 30.12 -1.23 -0.96
C PHE A 97 30.51 0.07 -0.27
N SER A 98 29.82 1.17 -0.58
CA SER A 98 30.11 2.51 -0.02
C SER A 98 29.16 2.91 1.12
N GLY A 99 28.42 1.95 1.66
CA GLY A 99 27.40 2.16 2.68
C GLY A 99 26.03 2.52 2.10
N PHE A 100 24.99 2.33 2.92
CA PHE A 100 23.62 2.69 2.58
C PHE A 100 23.49 4.20 2.36
N GLN A 101 22.71 4.56 1.34
CA GLN A 101 22.31 5.92 1.04
C GLN A 101 20.79 5.95 0.85
N HIS A 102 20.17 7.09 1.12
CA HIS A 102 18.74 7.27 0.87
C HIS A 102 18.45 7.35 -0.63
N PHE A 103 17.24 6.95 -1.01
CA PHE A 103 16.72 7.15 -2.36
C PHE A 103 15.26 7.61 -2.31
N VAL A 104 14.86 8.31 -3.36
CA VAL A 104 13.47 8.66 -3.63
C VAL A 104 13.14 8.23 -5.06
N SER A 105 12.08 7.44 -5.25
CA SER A 105 11.70 6.93 -6.57
C SER A 105 10.22 7.13 -6.88
N GLY A 106 9.93 7.72 -8.04
CA GLY A 106 8.60 7.77 -8.65
C GLY A 106 8.24 6.53 -9.49
N GLY A 107 9.01 5.44 -9.40
CA GLY A 107 8.77 4.19 -10.14
C GLY A 107 9.36 4.15 -11.55
N SER A 108 10.18 5.11 -11.95
CA SER A 108 11.01 5.03 -13.16
C SER A 108 12.41 5.57 -12.89
N ALA A 109 13.39 5.18 -13.70
CA ALA A 109 14.79 5.60 -13.50
C ALA A 109 14.95 7.12 -13.62
N GLU A 110 14.17 7.77 -14.49
CA GLU A 110 14.17 9.22 -14.70
C GLU A 110 13.62 9.98 -13.49
N LEU A 111 12.68 9.37 -12.76
CA LEU A 111 12.07 9.91 -11.56
C LEU A 111 12.68 9.33 -10.28
N THR A 112 13.92 8.83 -10.38
CA THR A 112 14.65 8.24 -9.25
C THR A 112 15.92 9.01 -8.95
N PHE A 113 16.08 9.38 -7.69
CA PHE A 113 17.21 10.16 -7.20
C PHE A 113 17.87 9.44 -6.03
N LEU A 114 19.20 9.38 -6.07
CA LEU A 114 20.02 8.85 -4.99
C LEU A 114 20.64 10.02 -4.20
N GLU A 115 20.73 9.86 -2.89
CA GLU A 115 21.27 10.89 -1.98
C GLU A 115 22.64 11.41 -2.42
N LYS A 116 23.53 10.53 -2.85
CA LYS A 116 24.89 10.90 -3.26
C LYS A 116 24.97 11.57 -4.64
N GLU A 117 23.89 11.54 -5.43
CA GLU A 117 23.84 12.11 -6.79
C GLU A 117 23.22 13.52 -6.81
N VAL A 118 22.52 13.93 -5.75
CA VAL A 118 21.75 15.17 -5.72
C VAL A 118 22.17 16.03 -4.53
N LYS A 119 22.72 17.21 -4.81
CA LYS A 119 23.21 18.17 -3.80
C LYS A 119 22.16 18.53 -2.72
N ASP A 120 20.92 18.74 -3.15
CA ASP A 120 19.81 19.15 -2.28
C ASP A 120 18.81 18.02 -2.00
N PHE A 121 19.28 16.76 -1.97
CA PHE A 121 18.43 15.58 -1.81
C PHE A 121 17.44 15.66 -0.64
N HIS A 122 17.88 16.20 0.50
CA HIS A 122 17.05 16.38 1.70
C HIS A 122 15.75 17.15 1.44
N LYS A 123 15.71 18.08 0.48
CA LYS A 123 14.48 18.80 0.11
C LYS A 123 13.46 17.86 -0.53
N ALA A 124 13.92 16.98 -1.42
CA ALA A 124 13.06 15.98 -2.03
C ALA A 124 12.60 14.94 -0.99
N TRP A 125 13.52 14.48 -0.14
CA TRP A 125 13.20 13.57 0.96
C TRP A 125 12.15 14.14 1.91
N ASN A 126 12.33 15.37 2.40
CA ASN A 126 11.39 16.01 3.33
C ASN A 126 10.03 16.32 2.70
N ARG A 127 9.97 16.44 1.37
CA ARG A 127 8.71 16.66 0.66
C ARG A 127 7.95 15.36 0.42
N TYR A 128 8.67 14.28 0.11
CA TYR A 128 8.09 13.06 -0.46
C TYR A 128 8.22 11.82 0.41
N CYS A 129 8.99 11.86 1.49
CA CYS A 129 9.33 10.67 2.28
C CYS A 129 9.20 10.88 3.79
N THR A 130 8.88 12.09 4.25
CA THR A 130 8.59 12.37 5.66
C THR A 130 7.12 12.72 5.83
N ASN A 131 6.53 12.20 6.91
CA ASN A 131 5.17 12.51 7.34
C ASN A 131 5.09 13.90 7.98
#